data_AF-A0A3B1CWI1-F1
#
_entry.id   AF-A0A3B1CWI1-F1
#
_cell.length_a   1.000
_cell.length_b   1.000
_cell.length_c   1.000
_cell.angle_alpha   90.00
_cell.angle_beta   90.00
_cell.angle_gamma   90.00
#
_symmetry.space_group_name_H-M   'P 1'
#
loop_
_entity.id
_entity.type
_entity.pdbx_description
1 polymer ?
#
loop_
_entity_poly.entity_id
_entity_poly.type
_entity_poly.pdbx_seq_one_letter_code
_entity_poly.pdbx_strand_id
1 'polypeptide(L)'
;DINAGEEIDLRFWHWFSINSHDILYVKVQEETAPGEWGAWTDLNAFYRNSGGVWTYPLIDLSAYAGKKIRIGFVLDNSGSYTGTGAGWYLDDVSITTP
;
A
#
# COMPACT_ATOMS: atom_id res chain seq x y z
N ASP A 1 16.24 -10.31 7.98
CA ASP A 1 16.54 -9.01 8.60
C ASP A 1 17.13 -8.10 7.56
N ILE A 2 16.55 -6.90 7.41
CA ILE A 2 17.00 -5.87 6.47
C ILE A 2 17.73 -4.81 7.32
N ASN A 3 18.96 -4.47 6.97
CA ASN A 3 19.84 -3.69 7.85
C ASN A 3 19.48 -2.20 7.83
N ALA A 4 19.87 -1.47 8.88
CA ALA A 4 19.70 -0.02 8.92
C ALA A 4 20.56 0.66 7.84
N GLY A 5 19.94 1.47 6.97
CA GLY A 5 20.60 2.24 5.92
C GLY A 5 20.54 1.62 4.51
N GLU A 6 19.91 0.46 4.35
CA GLU A 6 19.59 -0.12 3.03
C GLU A 6 18.33 0.53 2.46
N GLU A 7 18.30 0.76 1.15
CA GLU A 7 17.08 1.15 0.43
C GLU A 7 16.15 -0.05 0.40
N ILE A 8 14.91 0.13 0.90
CA ILE A 8 13.92 -0.94 1.00
C ILE A 8 12.71 -0.52 0.20
N ASP A 9 12.35 -1.31 -0.80
CA ASP A 9 11.22 -1.03 -1.67
C ASP A 9 10.09 -2.03 -1.45
N LEU A 10 8.88 -1.51 -1.32
CA LEU A 10 7.68 -2.28 -1.60
C LEU A 10 7.37 -2.20 -3.10
N ARG A 11 7.37 -3.37 -3.74
CA ARG A 11 7.07 -3.56 -5.16
C ARG A 11 5.87 -4.50 -5.31
N PHE A 12 4.95 -4.17 -6.20
CA PHE A 12 3.78 -5.02 -6.49
C PHE A 12 3.19 -4.65 -7.83
N TRP A 13 2.66 -5.62 -8.56
CA TRP A 13 1.78 -5.35 -9.70
C TRP A 13 0.39 -5.02 -9.17
N HIS A 14 -0.25 -4.00 -9.74
CA HIS A 14 -1.67 -3.76 -9.47
C HIS A 14 -2.45 -3.32 -10.70
N TRP A 15 -3.73 -3.67 -10.69
CA TRP A 15 -4.75 -3.16 -11.59
C TRP A 15 -5.96 -2.78 -10.77
N PHE A 16 -6.64 -1.70 -11.12
CA PHE A 16 -7.83 -1.27 -10.40
C PHE A 16 -8.83 -0.55 -11.29
N SER A 17 -10.10 -0.80 -11.00
CA SER A 17 -11.25 -0.06 -11.49
C SER A 17 -12.16 0.22 -10.31
N ILE A 18 -12.29 1.48 -9.93
CA ILE A 18 -12.96 1.93 -8.71
C ILE A 18 -13.93 3.07 -9.02
N ASN A 19 -14.84 3.38 -8.09
CA ASN A 19 -15.67 4.57 -8.24
C ASN A 19 -14.83 5.85 -8.15
N SER A 20 -15.32 6.96 -8.72
CA SER A 20 -14.63 8.25 -8.65
C SER A 20 -14.44 8.80 -7.24
N HIS A 21 -15.18 8.30 -6.26
CA HIS A 21 -15.09 8.68 -4.85
C HIS A 21 -14.32 7.67 -3.98
N ASP A 22 -13.98 6.51 -4.52
CA ASP A 22 -13.18 5.52 -3.82
C ASP A 22 -11.71 5.94 -3.85
N ILE A 23 -10.98 5.62 -2.77
CA ILE A 23 -9.54 5.86 -2.68
C ILE A 23 -8.85 4.56 -2.28
N LEU A 24 -7.73 4.25 -2.95
CA LEU A 24 -6.90 3.10 -2.61
C LEU A 24 -5.68 3.59 -1.85
N TYR A 25 -5.47 3.09 -0.64
CA TYR A 25 -4.31 3.42 0.18
C TYR A 25 -3.37 2.23 0.30
N VAL A 26 -2.08 2.52 0.22
CA VAL A 26 -1.06 1.67 0.85
C VAL A 26 -0.72 2.32 2.18
N LYS A 27 -0.86 1.55 3.27
CA LYS A 27 -0.65 2.00 4.63
C LYS A 27 0.42 1.16 5.32
N VAL A 28 1.03 1.72 6.35
CA VAL A 28 2.00 1.04 7.21
C VAL A 28 1.63 1.20 8.68
N GLN A 29 1.92 0.16 9.46
CA GLN A 29 1.80 0.17 10.91
C GLN A 29 3.09 -0.38 11.52
N GLU A 30 3.70 0.36 12.43
CA GLU A 30 4.91 -0.06 13.16
C GLU A 30 4.55 -0.71 14.50
N GLU A 31 5.28 -1.77 14.87
CA GLU A 31 5.24 -2.34 16.22
C GLU A 31 6.06 -1.46 17.17
N THR A 32 5.40 -0.83 18.15
CA THR A 32 6.01 0.16 19.06
C THR A 32 6.52 -0.47 20.37
N ALA A 33 5.99 -1.64 20.72
CA ALA A 33 6.49 -2.54 21.75
C ALA A 33 6.06 -3.98 21.37
N PRO A 34 6.64 -5.04 21.97
CA PRO A 34 6.31 -6.41 21.58
C PRO A 34 4.80 -6.70 21.63
N GLY A 35 4.18 -6.92 20.48
CA GLY A 35 2.73 -7.15 20.33
C GLY A 35 1.87 -5.88 20.23
N GLU A 36 2.41 -4.70 20.54
CA GLU A 36 1.73 -3.41 20.52
C GLU A 36 1.99 -2.69 19.21
N TRP A 37 0.92 -2.28 18.53
CA TRP A 37 1.00 -1.66 17.21
C TRP A 37 0.51 -0.21 17.25
N GLY A 38 1.26 0.67 16.60
CA GLY A 38 0.92 2.09 16.47
C GLY A 38 -0.30 2.35 15.57
N ALA A 39 -0.56 3.62 15.28
CA ALA A 39 -1.59 3.98 14.30
C ALA A 39 -1.15 3.63 12.86
N TRP A 40 -2.12 3.35 11.99
CA TRP A 40 -1.86 3.24 10.55
C TRP A 40 -1.49 4.61 9.98
N THR A 41 -0.43 4.64 9.17
CA THR A 41 0.03 5.83 8.42
C THR A 41 -0.06 5.56 6.93
N ASP A 42 -0.47 6.56 6.15
CA ASP A 42 -0.57 6.43 4.70
C ASP A 42 0.80 6.58 4.04
N LEU A 43 1.21 5.57 3.25
CA LEU A 43 2.42 5.59 2.44
C LEU A 43 2.16 6.14 1.04
N ASN A 44 1.03 5.77 0.45
CA ASN A 44 0.63 6.21 -0.87
C ASN A 44 -0.89 6.14 -1.04
N ALA A 45 -1.42 6.92 -1.98
CA ALA A 45 -2.81 6.89 -2.38
C ALA A 45 -2.93 6.83 -3.91
N PHE A 46 -3.83 5.98 -4.41
CA PHE A 46 -4.21 5.92 -5.81
C PHE A 46 -5.66 6.34 -5.98
N TYR A 47 -5.90 7.11 -7.03
CA TYR A 47 -7.20 7.67 -7.37
C TYR A 47 -7.58 7.27 -8.79
N ARG A 48 -8.88 7.33 -9.11
CA ARG A 48 -9.43 7.02 -10.44
C ARG A 48 -9.13 5.56 -10.84
N ASN A 49 -9.24 5.25 -12.13
CA ASN A 49 -8.95 3.91 -12.65
C ASN A 49 -7.50 3.81 -13.13
N SER A 50 -6.94 2.61 -13.06
CA SER A 50 -5.62 2.25 -13.63
C SER A 50 -5.50 2.41 -15.15
N GLY A 51 -6.58 2.81 -15.84
CA GLY A 51 -6.60 2.94 -17.30
C GLY A 51 -6.70 1.60 -18.05
N GLY A 52 -7.01 0.50 -17.35
CA GLY A 52 -7.14 -0.82 -17.97
C GLY A 52 -5.82 -1.59 -18.10
N VAL A 53 -4.74 -1.09 -17.51
CA VAL A 53 -3.40 -1.71 -17.56
C VAL A 53 -2.88 -2.00 -16.16
N TRP A 54 -2.10 -3.07 -16.02
CA TRP A 54 -1.37 -3.34 -14.78
C TRP A 54 -0.19 -2.37 -14.67
N THR A 55 -0.03 -1.75 -13.51
CA THR A 55 1.08 -0.85 -13.19
C THR A 55 1.97 -1.45 -12.09
N TYR A 56 3.21 -0.99 -11.99
CA TYR A 56 4.22 -1.56 -11.10
C TYR A 56 4.87 -0.46 -10.23
N PRO A 57 4.15 0.07 -9.22
CA PRO A 57 4.66 1.14 -8.36
C PRO A 57 5.86 0.72 -7.51
N LEU A 58 6.66 1.72 -7.15
CA LEU A 58 7.67 1.69 -6.10
C LEU A 58 7.13 2.45 -4.89
N ILE A 59 7.26 1.90 -3.69
CA ILE A 59 7.05 2.65 -2.45
C ILE A 59 8.29 2.46 -1.57
N ASP A 60 8.96 3.56 -1.29
CA ASP A 60 10.13 3.60 -0.41
C ASP A 60 9.71 3.30 1.04
N LEU A 61 10.33 2.27 1.62
CA LEU A 61 10.18 1.82 2.99
C LEU A 61 11.48 1.98 3.80
N SER A 62 12.49 2.67 3.28
CA SER A 62 13.81 2.82 3.93
C SER A 62 13.73 3.47 5.32
N ALA A 63 12.75 4.34 5.54
CA ALA A 63 12.44 4.92 6.86
C ALA A 63 11.99 3.87 7.91
N TYR A 64 11.68 2.66 7.47
CA TYR A 64 11.26 1.52 8.28
C TYR A 64 12.34 0.43 8.44
N ALA A 65 13.57 0.67 7.96
CA ALA A 65 14.68 -0.27 8.10
C ALA A 65 14.91 -0.66 9.58
N GLY A 66 15.09 -1.96 9.82
CA GLY A 66 15.26 -2.52 11.18
C GLY A 66 14.01 -2.53 12.06
N LYS A 67 12.86 -2.04 11.57
CA LYS A 67 11.59 -2.05 12.31
C LYS A 67 10.71 -3.23 11.89
N LYS A 68 9.87 -3.68 12.82
CA LYS A 68 8.81 -4.64 12.51
C LYS A 68 7.55 -3.87 12.10
N ILE A 69 7.13 -4.06 10.86
CA ILE A 69 6.00 -3.34 10.26
C ILE A 69 4.94 -4.30 9.70
N ARG A 70 3.73 -3.78 9.54
CA ARG A 70 2.67 -4.36 8.70
C ARG A 70 2.38 -3.41 7.55
N ILE A 71 2.11 -3.97 6.38
CA ILE A 71 1.62 -3.25 5.21
C ILE A 71 0.12 -3.54 5.05
N GLY A 72 -0.66 -2.51 4.78
CA GLY A 72 -2.09 -2.60 4.53
C GLY A 72 -2.44 -2.05 3.15
N PHE A 73 -3.18 -2.82 2.38
CA PHE A 73 -3.80 -2.36 1.14
C PHE A 73 -5.29 -2.11 1.44
N VAL A 74 -5.72 -0.86 1.42
CA VAL A 74 -7.07 -0.45 1.84
C VAL A 74 -7.81 0.17 0.67
N LEU A 75 -8.93 -0.45 0.28
CA LEU A 75 -9.93 0.20 -0.56
C LEU A 75 -10.92 0.91 0.37
N ASP A 76 -10.90 2.24 0.36
CA ASP A 76 -11.83 3.08 1.09
C ASP A 76 -12.97 3.51 0.16
N ASN A 77 -14.17 3.00 0.45
CA ASN A 77 -15.41 3.31 -0.26
C ASN A 77 -16.44 4.03 0.65
N SER A 78 -15.98 4.74 1.68
CA SER A 78 -16.83 5.38 2.70
C SER A 78 -17.70 6.56 2.18
N GLY A 79 -17.62 6.89 0.89
CA GLY A 79 -18.48 7.88 0.26
C GLY A 79 -19.96 7.44 0.20
N SER A 80 -20.88 8.40 0.17
CA SER A 80 -22.33 8.15 0.08
C SER A 80 -22.83 7.82 -1.33
N TYR A 81 -21.93 7.64 -2.30
CA TYR A 81 -22.25 7.49 -3.72
C TYR A 81 -22.47 6.02 -4.10
N THR A 82 -23.43 5.75 -4.97
CA THR A 82 -23.94 4.40 -5.27
C THR A 82 -23.24 3.69 -6.43
N GLY A 83 -22.04 4.11 -6.83
CA GLY A 83 -21.32 3.46 -7.93
C GLY A 83 -20.27 2.47 -7.43
N THR A 84 -20.13 1.35 -8.14
CA THR A 84 -19.11 0.33 -7.86
C THR A 84 -18.20 0.14 -9.06
N GLY A 85 -16.96 -0.29 -8.81
CA GLY A 85 -16.03 -0.77 -9.83
C GLY A 85 -15.67 -2.24 -9.61
N ALA A 86 -14.81 -2.81 -10.45
CA ALA A 86 -14.32 -4.18 -10.28
C ALA A 86 -13.45 -4.35 -9.01
N GLY A 87 -12.95 -3.26 -8.43
CA GLY A 87 -12.14 -3.24 -7.22
C GLY A 87 -10.65 -3.11 -7.51
N TRP A 88 -9.84 -3.68 -6.62
CA TRP A 88 -8.38 -3.58 -6.64
C TRP A 88 -7.75 -4.98 -6.64
N TYR A 89 -6.95 -5.25 -7.65
CA TYR A 89 -6.23 -6.49 -7.85
C TYR A 89 -4.74 -6.24 -7.63
N LEU A 90 -4.10 -7.16 -6.92
CA LEU A 90 -2.69 -7.12 -6.53
C LEU A 90 -2.04 -8.43 -6.96
N ASP A 91 -0.81 -8.36 -7.45
CA ASP A 91 0.01 -9.53 -7.77
C ASP A 91 1.50 -9.26 -7.50
N ASP A 92 2.29 -10.33 -7.37
CA ASP A 92 3.75 -10.29 -7.13
C ASP A 92 4.21 -9.27 -6.06
N VAL A 93 3.52 -9.24 -4.92
CA VAL A 93 3.89 -8.37 -3.80
C VAL A 93 5.22 -8.82 -3.24
N SER A 94 6.21 -7.93 -3.25
CA SER A 94 7.58 -8.20 -2.82
C SER A 94 8.16 -7.01 -2.07
N ILE A 95 9.04 -7.34 -1.13
CA ILE A 95 9.96 -6.38 -0.51
C ILE A 95 11.32 -6.64 -1.14
N THR A 96 11.91 -5.62 -1.76
CA THR A 96 13.19 -5.72 -2.46
C THR A 96 14.19 -4.73 -1.88
N THR A 97 15.45 -5.11 -1.89
CA THR A 97 16.58 -4.17 -1.81
C THR A 97 17.15 -4.04 -3.22
N PRO A 98 17.54 -2.85 -3.68
CA PRO A 98 18.27 -2.69 -4.94
C PRO A 98 19.54 -3.55 -5.02
#